data_AF-A0A414J137-F1
#
_entry.id   AF-A0A414J137-F1
#
_cell.length_a   1.000
_cell.length_b   1.000
_cell.length_c   1.000
_cell.angle_alpha   90.00
_cell.angle_beta   90.00
_cell.angle_gamma   90.00
#
_symmetry.space_group_name_H-M   'P 1'
#
loop_
_entity.id
_entity.type
_entity.pdbx_description
1 polymer ?
#
loop_
_entity_poly.entity_id
_entity_poly.type
_entity_poly.pdbx_seq_one_letter_code
_entity_poly.pdbx_strand_id
1 'polypeptide(L)' 'MVKINGEDKDIAGKNLLEYLNEAGYKSEWVVVERNFEIIPRENLGNMTIQDNDEIEVLRFVGGG' A
#
# COMPACT_ATOMS: atom_id res chain seq x y z
N MET A 1 -0.03 -5.75 14.07
CA MET A 1 -0.88 -4.70 13.48
C MET A 1 -0.13 -4.07 12.32
N VAL A 2 -0.83 -3.70 11.24
CA VAL A 2 -0.27 -2.92 10.11
C VAL A 2 -0.92 -1.55 10.15
N LYS A 3 -0.18 -0.48 9.85
CA LYS A 3 -0.77 0.84 9.67
C LYS A 3 -0.85 1.17 8.19
N ILE A 4 -2.04 1.54 7.70
CA ILE A 4 -2.23 1.97 6.31
C ILE A 4 -2.91 3.33 6.26
N ASN A 5 -2.26 4.34 5.68
CA ASN A 5 -2.73 5.72 5.64
C ASN A 5 -3.15 6.23 7.02
N GLY A 6 -2.34 5.94 8.05
CA GLY A 6 -2.66 6.29 9.44
C GLY A 6 -3.65 5.37 10.17
N GLU A 7 -4.32 4.42 9.50
CA GLU A 7 -5.29 3.51 10.13
C GLU A 7 -4.69 2.14 10.48
N ASP A 8 -4.91 1.67 11.70
CA ASP A 8 -4.55 0.31 12.12
C ASP A 8 -5.45 -0.75 11.47
N LYS A 9 -4.83 -1.79 10.88
CA LYS A 9 -5.50 -2.92 10.21
C LYS A 9 -4.83 -4.24 10.59
N ASP A 10 -5.64 -5.28 10.75
CA ASP A 10 -5.17 -6.66 10.99
C ASP A 10 -5.18 -7.46 9.69
N ILE A 11 -4.23 -7.15 8.81
CA ILE A 11 -4.11 -7.73 7.47
C ILE A 11 -2.69 -8.22 7.13
N ALA A 12 -1.86 -8.39 8.15
CA ALA A 12 -0.54 -9.00 7.97
C ALA A 12 -0.68 -10.39 7.34
N GLY A 13 0.27 -10.76 6.47
CA GLY A 13 0.23 -11.99 5.68
C GLY A 13 -0.51 -11.87 4.34
N LYS A 14 -1.21 -10.77 4.09
CA LYS A 14 -1.90 -10.52 2.81
C LYS A 14 -0.95 -10.00 1.73
N ASN A 15 -1.23 -10.30 0.47
CA ASN A 15 -0.51 -9.69 -0.64
C ASN A 15 -0.91 -8.21 -0.79
N LEU A 16 0.09 -7.35 -1.02
CA LEU A 16 -0.12 -5.90 -1.11
C LEU A 16 -0.98 -5.50 -2.31
N LEU A 17 -0.75 -6.08 -3.49
CA LEU A 17 -1.56 -5.78 -4.68
C LEU A 17 -3.01 -6.25 -4.52
N GLU A 18 -3.22 -7.43 -3.94
CA GLU A 18 -4.57 -7.94 -3.64
C GLU A 18 -5.31 -7.00 -2.68
N TYR A 19 -4.65 -6.58 -1.60
CA TYR A 19 -5.22 -5.61 -0.66
C TYR A 19 -5.59 -4.29 -1.36
N LEU A 20 -4.70 -3.73 -2.19
CA LEU A 20 -4.96 -2.49 -2.90
C LEU A 20 -6.20 -2.60 -3.79
N ASN A 21 -6.31 -3.70 -4.54
CA ASN A 21 -7.45 -3.95 -5.42
C ASN A 21 -8.76 -4.09 -4.64
N GLU A 22 -8.76 -4.83 -3.53
CA GLU A 22 -9.93 -5.00 -2.67
C GLU A 22 -10.37 -3.70 -2.00
N ALA A 23 -9.41 -2.87 -1.58
CA ALA A 23 -9.65 -1.55 -1.02
C ALA A 23 -10.08 -0.51 -2.09
N GLY A 24 -10.17 -0.91 -3.36
CA GLY A 24 -10.62 -0.05 -4.47
C GLY A 24 -9.53 0.87 -5.02
N TYR A 25 -8.28 0.71 -4.59
CA TYR A 25 -7.16 1.43 -5.18
C TYR A 25 -6.80 0.84 -6.54
N LYS A 26 -6.67 1.72 -7.53
CA LYS A 26 -6.10 1.34 -8.82
C LYS A 26 -4.59 1.53 -8.74
N SER A 27 -3.82 0.43 -8.74
CA SER A 27 -2.35 0.46 -8.67
C SER A 27 -1.69 1.35 -9.74
N GLU A 28 -2.39 1.63 -10.85
CA GLU A 28 -1.97 2.57 -11.91
C GLU A 28 -1.95 4.04 -11.50
N TRP A 29 -2.70 4.39 -10.45
CA TRP A 29 -3.01 5.78 -10.08
C TRP A 29 -2.47 6.14 -8.70
N VAL A 30 -1.78 5.21 -8.05
CA VAL A 30 -1.27 5.38 -6.69
C VAL A 30 0.22 5.06 -6.64
N VAL A 31 0.90 5.76 -5.75
CA VAL A 31 2.25 5.43 -5.31
C VAL A 31 2.12 4.80 -3.94
N VAL A 32 2.82 3.70 -3.73
CA VAL A 32 2.82 3.00 -2.45
C VAL A 32 4.18 3.16 -1.81
N GLU A 33 4.19 3.74 -0.62
CA GLU A 33 5.34 3.78 0.27
C GLU A 33 5.12 2.73 1.36
N ARG A 34 6.18 2.01 1.72
CA ARG A 34 6.20 1.10 2.85
C ARG A 34 7.44 1.40 3.68
N ASN A 35 7.25 1.72 4.95
CA ASN A 35 8.34 2.01 5.89
C ASN A 35 9.34 3.06 5.35
N PHE A 36 8.83 4.15 4.77
CA PHE A 36 9.61 5.22 4.12
C PHE A 36 10.31 4.84 2.79
N GLU A 37 9.99 3.67 2.22
CA GLU A 37 10.51 3.23 0.93
C GLU A 37 9.40 3.12 -0.13
N ILE A 38 9.59 3.77 -1.28
CA ILE A 38 8.66 3.65 -2.40
C ILE A 38 8.78 2.26 -3.02
N ILE A 39 7.66 1.54 -3.10
CA ILE A 39 7.60 0.22 -3.71
C ILE A 39 7.35 0.36 -5.21
N PRO A 40 8.26 -0.14 -6.08
CA PRO A 40 8.03 -0.18 -7.51
C PRO A 40 6.76 -0.96 -7.83
N ARG A 41 6.03 -0.49 -8.85
CA ARG A 41 4.71 -1.04 -9.14
C ARG A 41 4.75 -2.52 -9.51
N GLU A 42 5.77 -2.94 -10.25
CA GLU A 42 5.98 -4.36 -10.58
C GLU A 42 6.19 -5.25 -9.35
N ASN A 43 6.62 -4.68 -8.22
CA ASN A 43 6.90 -5.41 -6.99
C ASN A 43 5.69 -5.54 -6.08
N LEU A 44 4.61 -4.77 -6.29
CA LEU A 44 3.41 -4.81 -5.45
C LEU A 44 2.79 -6.22 -5.40
N GLY A 45 2.78 -6.93 -6.53
CA GLY A 45 2.24 -8.28 -6.64
C GLY A 45 3.09 -9.36 -5.98
N ASN A 46 4.36 -9.08 -5.68
CA ASN A 46 5.29 -10.01 -5.04
C ASN A 46 5.50 -9.71 -3.55
N MET A 47 4.79 -8.72 -3.01
CA MET A 47 4.98 -8.24 -1.65
C MET A 47 3.89 -8.74 -0.73
N THR A 48 4.30 -9.43 0.33
CA THR A 48 3.43 -9.77 1.46
C THR A 48 3.56 -8.70 2.53
N ILE A 49 2.43 -8.15 2.97
CA ILE A 49 2.33 -7.22 4.09
C ILE A 49 2.79 -7.94 5.36
N GLN A 50 3.72 -7.35 6.09
CA GLN A 50 4.26 -7.89 7.33
C GLN A 50 3.68 -7.14 8.53
N ASP A 51 3.70 -7.79 9.68
CA ASP A 51 3.34 -7.14 10.93
C ASP A 51 4.24 -5.93 11.20
N ASN A 52 3.66 -4.84 11.71
CA ASN A 52 4.32 -3.55 11.97
C ASN A 52 4.75 -2.75 10.73
N ASP A 53 4.29 -3.14 9.54
CA ASP A 53 4.42 -2.28 8.37
C ASP A 53 3.62 -0.99 8.53
N GLU A 54 4.21 0.13 8.10
CA GLU A 54 3.55 1.41 7.86
C GLU A 54 3.51 1.64 6.35
N ILE A 55 2.30 1.69 5.78
CA ILE A 55 2.06 1.76 4.34
C ILE A 55 1.26 3.02 4.02
N GLU A 56 1.80 3.87 3.16
CA GLU A 56 1.10 5.05 2.66
C GLU A 56 0.75 4.84 1.18
N VAL A 57 -0.53 5.02 0.85
CA VAL A 57 -1.09 4.91 -0.51
C VAL A 57 -1.42 6.31 -0.99
N LEU A 58 -0.48 6.91 -1.69
CA LEU A 58 -0.55 8.29 -2.14
C LEU A 58 -1.21 8.37 -3.52
N ARG A 59 -2.12 9.32 -3.70
CA ARG A 59 -2.68 9.69 -5.00
C ARG A 59 -2.30 11.11 -5.33
N PHE A 60 -1.72 11.33 -6.51
CA PHE A 60 -1.51 12.67 -7.01
C PHE A 60 -2.87 13.31 -7.29
N VAL A 61 -3.24 14.29 -6.48
CA VAL A 61 -4.24 15.28 -6.84
C VAL A 61 -3.49 16.37 -7.59
N GLY A 62 -3.74 16.51 -8.89
CA GLY A 62 -3.09 17.54 -9.70
C GLY A 62 -3.29 18.91 -9.05
N GLY A 63 -2.21 19.53 -8.61
CA GLY A 63 -2.22 20.92 -8.18
C GLY A 63 -2.43 21.81 -9.41
N GLY A 64 -3.33 22.77 -9.30
CA GLY A 64 -3.51 23.83 -10.30
C GLY A 64 -2.30 24.73 -10.43
#